data_AF-A0A2H6KBA5-F1
#
_entry.id   AF-A0A2H6KBA5-F1
#
_cell.length_a   1.000
_cell.length_b   1.000
_cell.length_c   1.000
_cell.angle_alpha   90.00
_cell.angle_beta   90.00
_cell.angle_gamma   90.00
#
_symmetry.space_group_name_H-M   'P 1'
#
loop_
_entity.id
_entity.type
_entity.pdbx_description
1 polymer ?
#
loop_
_entity_poly.entity_id
_entity_poly.type
_entity_poly.pdbx_seq_one_letter_code
_entity_poly.pdbx_strand_id
1 'polypeptide(L)'
;MLVCWNLRRIRLALACLSLCAAAQLEFLSAANQLPDSTASLNVGRIQFERGNSYSQIDETDGAFTFRTNNIQLKLTPDTFECLSKFKFDGTLSVNKVTSGDVGQWVLWNIDMFDPSKISPWMPGHISSCGRSVDFFLGGPCKLSRGRVNRFYFGIPQHSEIRLTGRVHFFDQWNGETLSLKVDKDVVWSQPHNWCPTLSNADCVRYGIDSCGQEYPDRISVG
;
A
#
# COMPACT_ATOMS: atom_id res chain seq x y z
N MET A 1 17.78 -13.60 -19.82
CA MET A 1 16.50 -13.02 -20.32
C MET A 1 15.51 -12.93 -19.17
N LEU A 2 15.37 -11.71 -18.63
CA LEU A 2 14.54 -11.45 -17.47
C LEU A 2 13.64 -10.23 -17.68
N VAL A 3 12.43 -10.35 -17.13
CA VAL A 3 11.48 -9.28 -16.89
C VAL A 3 11.07 -9.38 -15.44
N CYS A 4 11.11 -8.28 -14.72
CA CYS A 4 11.04 -8.30 -13.26
C CYS A 4 10.43 -7.02 -12.71
N TRP A 5 9.62 -7.16 -11.65
CA TRP A 5 8.89 -6.09 -10.97
C TRP A 5 9.29 -6.12 -9.48
N ASN A 6 9.51 -4.98 -8.84
CA ASN A 6 9.78 -4.90 -7.39
C ASN A 6 9.27 -3.56 -6.82
N LEU A 7 8.99 -3.46 -5.52
CA LEU A 7 9.01 -2.23 -4.70
C LEU A 7 9.50 -2.54 -3.26
N ARG A 8 10.42 -1.73 -2.71
CA ARG A 8 10.81 -1.69 -1.27
C ARG A 8 9.86 -0.72 -0.51
N ARG A 9 9.52 -0.84 0.79
CA ARG A 9 10.21 -1.30 2.02
C ARG A 9 9.17 -1.70 3.09
N ILE A 10 9.55 -2.60 4.02
CA ILE A 10 8.78 -3.11 5.17
C ILE A 10 9.16 -2.41 6.50
N ARG A 11 8.22 -2.23 7.43
CA ARG A 11 8.44 -2.32 8.89
C ARG A 11 7.57 -3.47 9.45
N LEU A 12 8.19 -4.35 10.23
CA LEU A 12 7.60 -5.53 10.85
C LEU A 12 6.78 -5.19 12.10
N ALA A 13 5.74 -5.99 12.37
CA ALA A 13 5.05 -6.07 13.65
C ALA A 13 5.00 -7.52 14.15
N LEU A 14 5.14 -7.62 15.48
CA LEU A 14 4.68 -8.61 16.46
C LEU A 14 5.02 -10.11 16.31
N ALA A 15 5.67 -10.61 17.36
CA ALA A 15 5.58 -11.99 17.82
C ALA A 15 4.59 -12.06 19.00
N CYS A 16 3.68 -13.03 18.94
CA CYS A 16 2.75 -13.41 20.01
C CYS A 16 3.30 -14.66 20.69
N LEU A 17 3.36 -14.66 22.03
CA LEU A 17 3.51 -15.86 22.85
C LEU A 17 2.69 -15.68 24.13
N SER A 18 1.73 -16.59 24.32
CA SER A 18 0.93 -16.72 25.54
C SER A 18 1.73 -17.45 26.63
N LEU A 19 1.46 -17.14 27.91
CA LEU A 19 1.26 -18.15 28.98
C LEU A 19 0.82 -17.50 30.31
N CYS A 20 -0.15 -18.18 30.94
CA CYS A 20 -0.60 -18.23 32.35
C CYS A 20 -0.01 -17.27 33.40
N ALA A 21 -0.89 -16.70 34.25
CA ALA A 21 -1.16 -17.22 35.59
C ALA A 21 -2.23 -16.39 36.33
N ALA A 22 -2.93 -17.07 37.22
CA ALA A 22 -4.11 -16.65 37.95
C ALA A 22 -3.88 -15.49 38.94
N ALA A 23 -4.91 -14.65 39.12
CA ALA A 23 -5.13 -13.89 40.33
C ALA A 23 -6.61 -13.99 40.70
N GLN A 24 -6.89 -14.72 41.78
CA GLN A 24 -8.16 -14.67 42.49
C GLN A 24 -8.30 -13.30 43.17
N LEU A 25 -9.42 -12.63 42.94
CA LEU A 25 -9.95 -11.63 43.87
C LEU A 25 -11.43 -11.94 44.10
N GLU A 26 -11.73 -12.54 45.25
CA GLU A 26 -13.07 -12.50 45.83
C GLU A 26 -13.23 -11.15 46.53
N PHE A 27 -14.23 -10.35 46.16
CA PHE A 27 -14.79 -9.33 47.05
C PHE A 27 -16.26 -9.04 46.68
N LEU A 28 -17.14 -9.46 47.58
CA LEU A 28 -18.47 -8.94 47.94
C LEU A 28 -19.50 -8.70 46.81
N SER A 29 -20.56 -9.52 46.84
CA SER A 29 -21.83 -9.25 46.16
C SER A 29 -22.52 -8.03 46.78
N ALA A 30 -22.20 -6.84 46.31
CA ALA A 30 -23.14 -5.73 46.35
C ALA A 30 -24.17 -5.98 45.25
N ALA A 31 -25.45 -5.96 45.62
CA ALA A 31 -26.55 -6.10 44.67
C ALA A 31 -26.34 -5.16 43.47
N ASN A 32 -26.32 -5.71 42.26
CA ASN A 32 -26.36 -4.98 41.01
C ASN A 32 -27.67 -4.15 40.96
N GLN A 33 -27.65 -2.94 41.51
CA GLN A 33 -28.43 -1.89 40.88
C GLN A 33 -27.75 -1.63 39.54
N LEU A 34 -28.49 -1.85 38.44
CA LEU A 34 -28.08 -1.31 37.15
C LEU A 34 -27.72 0.16 37.38
N PRO A 35 -26.56 0.65 36.91
CA PRO A 35 -26.32 2.08 36.90
C PRO A 35 -27.49 2.72 36.15
N ASP A 36 -28.18 3.61 36.84
CA ASP A 36 -29.28 4.40 36.30
C ASP A 36 -28.76 5.10 35.03
N SER A 37 -29.14 4.57 33.87
CA SER A 37 -28.66 4.99 32.55
C SER A 37 -29.22 6.35 32.12
N THR A 38 -29.74 7.14 33.07
CA THR A 38 -30.35 8.44 32.82
C THR A 38 -29.44 9.62 33.17
N ALA A 39 -28.27 9.38 33.78
CA ALA A 39 -27.28 10.42 34.02
C ALA A 39 -26.55 10.80 32.71
N SER A 40 -27.18 11.68 31.92
CA SER A 40 -26.54 12.35 30.79
C SER A 40 -25.90 13.65 31.26
N LEU A 41 -24.58 13.75 31.12
CA LEU A 41 -23.88 15.03 31.28
C LEU A 41 -24.10 15.85 30.01
N ASN A 42 -25.08 16.75 30.03
CA ASN A 42 -25.28 17.72 28.94
C ASN A 42 -24.24 18.84 29.04
N VAL A 43 -23.15 18.70 28.28
CA VAL A 43 -22.12 19.73 28.16
C VAL A 43 -22.51 20.68 27.03
N GLY A 44 -23.15 21.80 27.35
CA GLY A 44 -23.48 22.81 26.34
C GLY A 44 -22.22 23.37 25.66
N ARG A 45 -21.38 24.09 26.42
CA ARG A 45 -20.11 24.63 25.91
C ARG A 45 -19.08 24.71 27.02
N ILE A 46 -17.88 24.20 26.79
CA ILE A 46 -16.70 24.41 27.62
C ILE A 46 -15.65 25.10 26.76
N GLN A 47 -15.20 26.29 27.20
CA GLN A 47 -14.18 27.06 26.51
C GLN A 47 -13.04 27.39 27.47
N PHE A 48 -11.82 27.13 27.02
CA PHE A 48 -10.58 27.50 27.70
C PHE A 48 -9.88 28.58 26.88
N GLU A 49 -9.69 29.75 27.49
CA GLU A 49 -8.98 30.88 26.88
C GLU A 49 -7.53 30.91 27.35
N ARG A 50 -6.60 31.18 26.43
CA ARG A 50 -5.17 31.32 26.71
C ARG A 50 -4.59 32.45 25.85
N GLY A 51 -4.64 33.68 26.37
CA GLY A 51 -4.26 34.87 25.62
C GLY A 51 -5.20 35.09 24.45
N ASN A 52 -4.67 35.15 23.22
CA ASN A 52 -5.47 35.29 21.99
C ASN A 52 -5.92 33.94 21.39
N SER A 53 -5.66 32.83 22.10
CA SER A 53 -6.02 31.48 21.65
C SER A 53 -7.14 30.89 22.49
N TYR A 54 -7.91 29.99 21.89
CA TYR A 54 -8.94 29.25 22.60
C TYR A 54 -8.92 27.76 22.25
N SER A 55 -9.48 26.97 23.16
CA SER A 55 -9.88 25.58 22.91
C SER A 55 -11.28 25.40 23.44
N GLN A 56 -12.19 24.98 22.56
CA GLN A 56 -13.61 24.86 22.87
C GLN A 56 -14.08 23.45 22.56
N ILE A 57 -14.82 22.89 23.50
CA ILE A 57 -15.62 21.66 23.35
C ILE A 57 -17.08 22.10 23.43
N ASP A 58 -17.89 21.70 22.46
CA ASP A 58 -19.29 22.15 22.37
C ASP A 58 -20.13 21.05 21.72
N GLU A 59 -21.30 20.81 22.27
CA GLU A 59 -22.32 19.95 21.68
C GLU A 59 -23.47 20.83 21.16
N THR A 60 -23.43 21.14 19.86
CA THR A 60 -24.43 21.97 19.19
C THR A 60 -25.05 21.18 18.04
N ASP A 61 -26.37 21.24 17.89
CA ASP A 61 -27.12 20.62 16.78
C ASP A 61 -26.84 19.11 16.59
N GLY A 62 -26.67 18.38 17.70
CA GLY A 62 -26.38 16.93 17.69
C GLY A 62 -24.98 16.57 17.20
N ALA A 63 -24.08 17.57 17.12
CA ALA A 63 -22.68 17.37 16.76
C ALA A 63 -21.77 17.70 17.94
N PHE A 64 -20.87 16.78 18.26
CA PHE A 64 -19.75 17.03 19.17
C PHE A 64 -18.65 17.75 18.40
N THR A 65 -18.28 18.96 18.84
CA THR A 65 -17.27 19.77 18.17
C THR A 65 -16.10 20.11 19.08
N PHE A 66 -14.89 20.01 18.53
CA PHE A 66 -13.67 20.53 19.14
C PHE A 66 -13.09 21.61 18.23
N ARG A 67 -12.94 22.82 18.77
CA ARG A 67 -12.51 24.00 18.01
C ARG A 67 -11.33 24.68 18.67
N THR A 68 -10.39 25.11 17.85
CA THR A 68 -9.32 26.04 18.21
C THR A 68 -9.24 27.11 17.12
N ASN A 69 -8.31 28.06 17.24
CA ASN A 69 -8.08 29.06 16.20
C ASN A 69 -7.82 28.47 14.79
N ASN A 70 -7.26 27.26 14.69
CA ASN A 70 -6.80 26.68 13.41
C ASN A 70 -7.33 25.27 13.13
N ILE A 71 -8.11 24.70 14.05
CA ILE A 71 -8.57 23.32 13.97
C ILE A 71 -10.05 23.31 14.29
N GLN A 72 -10.83 22.68 13.41
CA GLN A 72 -12.22 22.37 13.66
C GLN A 72 -12.42 20.88 13.40
N LEU A 73 -12.76 20.16 14.47
CA LEU A 73 -13.20 18.78 14.43
C LEU A 73 -14.69 18.76 14.75
N LYS A 74 -15.45 18.04 13.95
CA LYS A 74 -16.89 17.85 14.15
C LYS A 74 -17.21 16.38 13.98
N LEU A 75 -17.83 15.81 15.00
CA LEU A 75 -18.29 14.44 15.07
C LEU A 75 -19.81 14.47 15.15
N THR A 76 -20.46 13.82 14.20
CA THR A 76 -21.88 13.47 14.27
C THR A 76 -21.99 11.94 14.34
N PRO A 77 -23.18 11.38 14.57
CA PRO A 77 -23.37 9.93 14.49
C PRO A 77 -22.93 9.31 13.15
N ASP A 78 -22.96 10.10 12.07
CA ASP A 78 -22.71 9.61 10.71
C ASP A 78 -21.38 10.10 10.10
N THR A 79 -20.81 11.20 10.59
CA THR A 79 -19.70 11.89 9.93
C THR A 79 -18.61 12.34 10.90
N PHE A 80 -17.36 12.19 10.47
CA PHE A 80 -16.19 12.85 11.06
C PHE A 80 -15.67 13.89 10.07
N GLU A 81 -15.74 15.17 10.44
CA GLU A 81 -15.23 16.30 9.67
C GLU A 81 -14.00 16.88 10.37
N CYS A 82 -12.91 17.07 9.62
CA CYS A 82 -11.65 17.65 10.11
C CYS A 82 -11.18 18.74 9.15
N LEU A 83 -11.29 20.00 9.57
CA LEU A 83 -10.85 21.17 8.80
C LEU A 83 -9.48 21.63 9.30
N SER A 84 -8.47 20.78 9.13
CA SER A 84 -7.08 21.10 9.43
C SER A 84 -6.12 20.11 8.76
N LYS A 85 -4.81 20.29 8.97
CA LYS A 85 -3.85 19.22 8.68
C LYS A 85 -4.17 18.01 9.55
N PHE A 86 -4.32 16.85 8.92
CA PHE A 86 -4.62 15.59 9.59
C PHE A 86 -3.42 14.66 9.47
N LYS A 87 -2.92 14.16 10.61
CA LYS A 87 -1.93 13.10 10.66
C LYS A 87 -2.58 11.93 11.40
N PHE A 88 -2.60 10.78 10.75
CA PHE A 88 -3.10 9.54 11.33
C PHE A 88 -1.94 8.57 11.54
N ASP A 89 -1.89 7.95 12.70
CA ASP A 89 -0.94 6.90 13.03
C ASP A 89 -1.70 5.59 13.21
N GLY A 90 -1.64 4.71 12.21
CA GLY A 90 -2.38 3.46 12.15
C GLY A 90 -2.87 3.09 10.76
N THR A 91 -3.81 2.15 10.70
CA THR A 91 -4.45 1.70 9.45
C THR A 91 -5.81 2.36 9.25
N LEU A 92 -5.97 3.11 8.16
CA LEU A 92 -7.24 3.70 7.75
C LEU A 92 -7.84 2.82 6.64
N SER A 93 -9.03 2.27 6.86
CA SER A 93 -9.79 1.53 5.85
C SER A 93 -10.88 2.42 5.30
N VAL A 94 -10.93 2.59 3.97
CA VAL A 94 -11.90 3.45 3.28
C VAL A 94 -12.47 2.71 2.08
N ASN A 95 -13.77 2.90 1.83
CA ASN A 95 -14.43 2.36 0.64
C ASN A 95 -14.35 3.32 -0.55
N LYS A 96 -14.26 4.62 -0.30
CA LYS A 96 -14.22 5.68 -1.34
C LYS A 96 -13.42 6.87 -0.83
N VAL A 97 -12.65 7.49 -1.73
CA VAL A 97 -11.93 8.73 -1.49
C VAL A 97 -12.29 9.71 -2.61
N THR A 98 -12.63 10.94 -2.26
CA THR A 98 -12.94 12.02 -3.20
C THR A 98 -12.13 13.27 -2.87
N SER A 99 -11.74 14.03 -3.89
CA SER A 99 -11.19 15.38 -3.75
C SER A 99 -12.16 16.32 -4.47
N GLY A 100 -12.91 17.12 -3.68
CA GLY A 100 -14.14 17.74 -4.18
C GLY A 100 -15.11 16.66 -4.68
N ASP A 101 -15.63 16.85 -5.90
CA ASP A 101 -16.54 15.89 -6.55
C ASP A 101 -15.81 14.82 -7.37
N VAL A 102 -14.47 14.84 -7.39
CA VAL A 102 -13.67 13.92 -8.21
C VAL A 102 -13.24 12.71 -7.39
N GLY A 103 -13.70 11.53 -7.82
CA GLY A 103 -13.26 10.24 -7.29
C GLY A 103 -11.74 10.06 -7.43
N GLN A 104 -11.10 9.63 -6.35
CA GLN A 104 -9.66 9.37 -6.32
C GLN A 104 -9.36 7.88 -6.48
N TRP A 105 -8.20 7.58 -7.04
CA TRP A 105 -7.72 6.20 -7.17
C TRP A 105 -7.45 5.62 -5.78
N VAL A 106 -7.97 4.43 -5.53
CA VAL A 106 -7.72 3.66 -4.31
C VAL A 106 -6.85 2.47 -4.67
N LEU A 107 -5.76 2.27 -3.92
CA LEU A 107 -4.90 1.11 -4.09
C LEU A 107 -5.66 -0.15 -3.63
N TRP A 108 -6.04 -1.00 -4.57
CA TRP A 108 -6.70 -2.27 -4.25
C TRP A 108 -5.71 -3.37 -3.88
N ASN A 109 -4.62 -3.48 -4.63
CA ASN A 109 -3.66 -4.57 -4.45
C ASN A 109 -2.25 -4.13 -4.90
N ILE A 110 -1.23 -4.68 -4.26
CA ILE A 110 0.17 -4.46 -4.59
C ILE A 110 0.97 -5.75 -4.48
N ASP A 111 1.85 -5.95 -5.46
CA ASP A 111 2.76 -7.08 -5.51
C ASP A 111 4.19 -6.64 -5.32
N MET A 112 4.77 -7.09 -4.21
CA MET A 112 6.16 -6.81 -3.86
C MET A 112 7.09 -8.01 -4.10
N PHE A 113 6.55 -9.16 -4.52
CA PHE A 113 7.29 -10.40 -4.78
C PHE A 113 8.18 -10.84 -3.61
N ASP A 114 7.65 -10.71 -2.40
CA ASP A 114 8.31 -11.15 -1.17
C ASP A 114 8.49 -12.69 -1.18
N PRO A 115 9.73 -13.20 -1.12
CA PRO A 115 10.01 -14.63 -1.19
C PRO A 115 9.52 -15.40 0.06
N SER A 116 9.21 -14.70 1.16
CA SER A 116 8.62 -15.32 2.35
C SER A 116 7.13 -15.63 2.19
N LYS A 117 6.50 -15.14 1.11
CA LYS A 117 5.07 -15.31 0.84
C LYS A 117 4.85 -16.22 -0.36
N ILE A 118 3.76 -16.98 -0.32
CA ILE A 118 3.32 -17.75 -1.47
C ILE A 118 2.91 -16.77 -2.57
N SER A 119 3.54 -16.91 -3.75
CA SER A 119 3.23 -16.07 -4.90
C SER A 119 1.88 -16.47 -5.50
N PRO A 120 0.92 -15.55 -5.62
CA PRO A 120 -0.37 -15.81 -6.30
C PRO A 120 -0.26 -15.75 -7.84
N TRP A 121 0.94 -15.49 -8.37
CA TRP A 121 1.22 -15.56 -9.80
C TRP A 121 1.47 -17.01 -10.23
N MET A 122 1.14 -17.33 -11.48
CA MET A 122 1.27 -18.68 -12.03
C MET A 122 1.97 -18.68 -13.40
N PRO A 123 3.17 -19.27 -13.53
CA PRO A 123 3.98 -19.83 -12.44
C PRO A 123 4.55 -18.73 -11.52
N GLY A 124 4.59 -19.02 -10.22
CA GLY A 124 4.95 -18.06 -9.16
C GLY A 124 6.44 -17.98 -8.85
N HIS A 125 7.30 -18.12 -9.86
CA HIS A 125 8.75 -18.12 -9.65
C HIS A 125 9.22 -16.72 -9.25
N ILE A 126 9.79 -16.58 -8.07
CA ILE A 126 10.42 -15.36 -7.58
C ILE A 126 11.94 -15.57 -7.58
N SER A 127 12.69 -14.57 -8.01
CA SER A 127 14.15 -14.59 -8.01
C SER A 127 14.71 -13.25 -7.56
N SER A 128 16.00 -13.24 -7.23
CA SER A 128 16.81 -12.03 -7.08
C SER A 128 18.04 -12.18 -7.96
N CYS A 129 18.78 -11.09 -8.18
CA CYS A 129 20.04 -11.14 -8.90
C CYS A 129 21.15 -10.40 -8.14
N GLY A 130 22.39 -10.85 -8.36
CA GLY A 130 23.57 -10.33 -7.68
C GLY A 130 23.44 -10.34 -6.16
N ARG A 131 23.88 -9.25 -5.52
CA ARG A 131 23.72 -9.00 -4.07
C ARG A 131 22.51 -8.10 -3.77
N SER A 132 21.54 -8.01 -4.68
CA SER A 132 20.37 -7.19 -4.47
C SER A 132 19.47 -7.80 -3.40
N VAL A 133 18.88 -6.96 -2.56
CA VAL A 133 17.80 -7.36 -1.64
C VAL A 133 16.42 -7.26 -2.31
N ASP A 134 16.39 -6.95 -3.61
CA ASP A 134 15.17 -6.89 -4.41
C ASP A 134 14.86 -8.26 -5.02
N PHE A 135 13.59 -8.64 -4.88
CA PHE A 135 13.00 -9.85 -5.41
C PHE A 135 12.00 -9.53 -6.52
N PHE A 136 11.94 -10.39 -7.51
CA PHE A 136 11.19 -10.13 -8.71
C PHE A 136 10.47 -11.37 -9.19
N LEU A 137 9.31 -11.18 -9.81
CA LEU A 137 8.67 -12.25 -10.57
C LEU A 137 9.54 -12.61 -11.77
N GLY A 138 9.84 -13.90 -11.91
CA GLY A 138 10.62 -14.43 -13.00
C GLY A 138 12.08 -14.60 -12.64
N GLY A 139 12.96 -14.27 -13.59
CA GLY A 139 14.39 -14.52 -13.49
C GLY A 139 14.94 -15.33 -14.67
N PRO A 140 16.27 -15.43 -14.76
CA PRO A 140 16.93 -16.14 -15.84
C PRO A 140 16.50 -17.61 -15.77
N CYS A 141 16.21 -18.20 -16.92
CA CYS A 141 15.76 -19.60 -17.05
C CYS A 141 14.45 -19.94 -16.29
N LYS A 142 13.68 -18.95 -15.81
CA LYS A 142 12.36 -19.17 -15.19
C LYS A 142 11.22 -18.72 -16.10
N LEU A 143 11.29 -17.49 -16.63
CA LEU A 143 10.23 -16.89 -17.44
C LEU A 143 10.68 -16.36 -18.81
N SER A 144 11.91 -16.64 -19.23
CA SER A 144 12.49 -16.11 -20.48
C SER A 144 11.66 -16.39 -21.73
N ARG A 145 10.90 -17.48 -21.79
CA ARG A 145 9.98 -17.80 -22.91
C ARG A 145 8.56 -18.14 -22.46
N GLY A 146 8.24 -17.77 -21.22
CA GLY A 146 7.00 -18.16 -20.56
C GLY A 146 5.97 -17.04 -20.53
N ARG A 147 4.76 -17.39 -20.09
CA ARG A 147 3.75 -16.43 -19.64
C ARG A 147 3.51 -16.67 -18.16
N VAL A 148 3.24 -15.59 -17.44
CA VAL A 148 2.72 -15.63 -16.07
C VAL A 148 1.35 -15.02 -16.04
N ASN A 149 0.47 -15.64 -15.26
CA ASN A 149 -0.90 -15.18 -15.10
C ASN A 149 -1.16 -14.89 -13.63
N ARG A 150 -2.02 -13.91 -13.39
CA ARG A 150 -2.60 -13.64 -12.08
C ARG A 150 -4.06 -13.34 -12.24
N PHE A 151 -4.86 -13.88 -11.34
CA PHE A 151 -6.29 -13.61 -11.26
C PHE A 151 -6.57 -12.77 -10.03
N TYR A 152 -7.30 -11.66 -10.22
CA TYR A 152 -7.75 -10.79 -9.15
C TYR A 152 -9.25 -11.03 -8.95
N PHE A 153 -9.64 -11.43 -7.74
CA PHE A 153 -11.03 -11.72 -7.39
C PHE A 153 -11.56 -10.68 -6.41
N GLY A 154 -12.89 -10.53 -6.37
CA GLY A 154 -13.56 -9.65 -5.40
C GLY A 154 -13.27 -8.17 -5.59
N ILE A 155 -12.87 -7.74 -6.80
CA ILE A 155 -12.71 -6.32 -7.11
C ILE A 155 -14.11 -5.66 -7.00
N PRO A 156 -14.28 -4.58 -6.21
CA PRO A 156 -15.55 -3.86 -6.13
C PRO A 156 -16.01 -3.36 -7.50
N GLN A 157 -17.30 -3.04 -7.64
CA GLN A 157 -17.83 -2.45 -8.87
C GLN A 157 -17.06 -1.18 -9.22
N HIS A 158 -16.54 -1.11 -10.44
CA HIS A 158 -15.70 -0.01 -10.93
C HIS A 158 -16.01 0.25 -12.40
N SER A 159 -15.73 1.48 -12.86
CA SER A 159 -15.78 1.83 -14.28
C SER A 159 -14.43 1.68 -14.98
N GLU A 160 -13.33 1.77 -14.22
CA GLU A 160 -11.97 1.76 -14.74
C GLU A 160 -11.02 1.05 -13.75
N ILE A 161 -9.99 0.39 -14.30
CA ILE A 161 -8.86 -0.14 -13.54
C ILE A 161 -7.59 0.51 -14.04
N ARG A 162 -6.74 0.94 -13.11
CA ARG A 162 -5.37 1.37 -13.41
C ARG A 162 -4.39 0.29 -12.98
N LEU A 163 -3.67 -0.25 -13.96
CA LEU A 163 -2.55 -1.17 -13.72
C LEU A 163 -1.24 -0.39 -13.84
N THR A 164 -0.42 -0.45 -12.80
CA THR A 164 0.88 0.22 -12.74
C THR A 164 1.95 -0.75 -12.30
N GLY A 165 3.13 -0.61 -12.88
CA GLY A 165 4.36 -0.96 -12.17
C GLY A 165 5.56 -1.02 -13.09
N ARG A 166 6.54 -1.84 -12.68
CA ARG A 166 7.95 -1.64 -12.98
C ARG A 166 8.50 -2.83 -13.71
N VAL A 167 9.10 -2.60 -14.87
CA VAL A 167 9.73 -3.65 -15.68
C VAL A 167 11.23 -3.41 -15.75
N HIS A 168 11.99 -4.35 -15.22
CA HIS A 168 13.43 -4.44 -15.41
C HIS A 168 13.72 -5.42 -16.54
N PHE A 169 14.58 -5.04 -17.48
CA PHE A 169 15.07 -5.94 -18.53
C PHE A 169 16.50 -6.31 -18.19
N PHE A 170 16.74 -7.60 -17.93
CA PHE A 170 18.09 -8.06 -17.61
C PHE A 170 18.67 -8.98 -18.69
N ASP A 171 19.99 -8.92 -18.81
CA ASP A 171 20.85 -9.58 -19.80
C ASP A 171 20.67 -9.11 -21.26
N GLN A 172 21.18 -9.92 -22.18
CA GLN A 172 21.08 -9.75 -23.62
C GLN A 172 19.63 -9.95 -24.12
N TRP A 173 19.03 -8.86 -24.60
CA TRP A 173 17.74 -8.83 -25.34
C TRP A 173 17.99 -8.37 -26.78
N ASN A 174 17.79 -9.25 -27.76
CA ASN A 174 18.03 -8.98 -29.18
C ASN A 174 16.70 -8.79 -29.94
N GLY A 175 15.82 -7.93 -29.41
CA GLY A 175 14.58 -7.53 -30.07
C GLY A 175 13.35 -8.25 -29.55
N GLU A 176 13.48 -8.99 -28.45
CA GLU A 176 12.33 -9.62 -27.82
C GLU A 176 11.40 -8.58 -27.21
N THR A 177 10.14 -8.98 -27.09
CA THR A 177 9.06 -8.10 -26.68
C THR A 177 8.38 -8.65 -25.44
N LEU A 178 8.25 -7.81 -24.43
CA LEU A 178 7.37 -8.07 -23.30
C LEU A 178 5.97 -7.53 -23.62
N SER A 179 4.93 -8.24 -23.20
CA SER A 179 3.56 -7.75 -23.27
C SER A 179 2.80 -8.04 -21.98
N LEU A 180 1.92 -7.12 -21.62
CA LEU A 180 0.91 -7.28 -20.59
C LEU A 180 -0.44 -7.49 -21.27
N LYS A 181 -1.12 -8.57 -20.89
CA LYS A 181 -2.47 -8.86 -21.34
C LYS A 181 -3.43 -8.77 -20.16
N VAL A 182 -4.57 -8.15 -20.40
CA VAL A 182 -5.72 -8.20 -19.49
C VAL A 182 -6.77 -9.03 -20.21
N ASP A 183 -7.20 -10.11 -19.55
CA ASP A 183 -8.01 -11.15 -20.16
C ASP A 183 -7.36 -11.73 -21.43
N LYS A 184 -7.82 -11.29 -22.61
CA LYS A 184 -7.33 -11.76 -23.91
C LYS A 184 -6.61 -10.68 -24.71
N ASP A 185 -6.70 -9.42 -24.29
CA ASP A 185 -6.25 -8.27 -25.05
C ASP A 185 -4.91 -7.76 -24.55
N VAL A 186 -4.03 -7.40 -25.49
CA VAL A 186 -2.75 -6.76 -25.18
C VAL A 186 -3.01 -5.31 -24.84
N VAL A 187 -2.85 -4.94 -23.57
CA VAL A 187 -3.05 -3.57 -23.09
C VAL A 187 -1.75 -2.77 -23.06
N TRP A 188 -0.60 -3.45 -23.06
CA TRP A 188 0.72 -2.82 -23.10
C TRP A 188 1.75 -3.78 -23.68
N SER A 189 2.72 -3.25 -24.42
CA SER A 189 3.83 -4.02 -24.94
C SER A 189 5.06 -3.15 -25.11
N GLN A 190 6.23 -3.72 -24.86
CA GLN A 190 7.51 -3.03 -25.01
C GLN A 190 8.56 -3.98 -25.59
N PRO A 191 9.09 -3.68 -26.79
CA PRO A 191 10.29 -4.33 -27.30
C PRO A 191 11.52 -3.83 -26.54
N HIS A 192 12.55 -4.66 -26.46
CA HIS A 192 13.84 -4.25 -25.91
C HIS A 192 15.00 -4.80 -26.73
N ASN A 193 15.94 -3.91 -27.03
CA ASN A 193 17.27 -4.22 -27.51
C ASN A 193 18.27 -3.77 -26.44
N TRP A 194 19.10 -4.70 -25.96
CA TRP A 194 20.10 -4.40 -24.92
C TRP A 194 21.14 -3.40 -25.42
N CYS A 195 21.48 -3.46 -26.72
CA CYS A 195 22.34 -2.50 -27.39
C CYS A 195 21.72 -2.04 -28.71
N PRO A 196 21.15 -0.82 -28.79
CA PRO A 196 20.58 -0.30 -30.02
C PRO A 196 21.62 0.31 -30.96
N THR A 197 22.88 0.43 -30.54
CA THR A 197 23.96 1.02 -31.35
C THR A 197 24.62 -0.03 -32.25
N LEU A 198 25.37 0.44 -33.25
CA LEU A 198 26.12 -0.45 -34.17
C LEU A 198 27.35 -1.12 -33.52
N SER A 199 27.76 -0.66 -32.32
CA SER A 199 28.94 -1.14 -31.60
C SER A 199 28.55 -1.61 -30.20
N ASN A 200 28.68 -2.92 -29.97
CA ASN A 200 28.41 -3.55 -28.67
C ASN A 200 29.35 -3.08 -27.56
N ALA A 201 30.56 -2.61 -27.91
CA ALA A 201 31.58 -2.24 -26.94
C ALA A 201 31.15 -1.08 -26.03
N ASP A 202 30.43 -0.11 -26.58
CA ASP A 202 29.96 1.05 -25.81
C ASP A 202 28.86 0.67 -24.82
N CYS A 203 27.94 -0.20 -25.24
CA CYS A 203 26.86 -0.69 -24.39
C CYS A 203 27.40 -1.50 -23.20
N VAL A 204 28.39 -2.37 -23.43
CA VAL A 204 29.05 -3.13 -22.35
C VAL A 204 29.83 -2.21 -21.43
N ARG A 205 30.52 -1.20 -21.97
CA ARG A 205 31.39 -0.31 -21.18
C ARG A 205 30.61 0.66 -20.28
N TYR A 206 29.49 1.19 -20.76
CA TYR A 206 28.75 2.27 -20.08
C TYR A 206 27.40 1.85 -19.52
N GLY A 207 26.92 0.65 -19.86
CA GLY A 207 25.65 0.18 -19.36
C GLY A 207 25.72 -0.30 -17.91
N ILE A 208 24.55 -0.45 -17.30
CA ILE A 208 24.42 -0.78 -15.88
C ILE A 208 24.38 -2.29 -15.74
N ASP A 209 25.34 -2.90 -15.07
CA ASP A 209 25.25 -4.31 -14.68
C ASP A 209 24.72 -4.42 -13.24
N SER A 210 23.45 -4.81 -13.09
CA SER A 210 22.81 -5.00 -11.79
C SER A 210 22.90 -6.45 -11.29
N CYS A 211 23.08 -7.40 -12.21
CA CYS A 211 22.99 -8.83 -11.93
C CYS A 211 24.34 -9.59 -12.01
N GLY A 212 25.44 -8.90 -12.29
CA GLY A 212 26.79 -9.47 -12.36
C GLY A 212 27.08 -10.20 -13.67
N GLN A 213 26.53 -9.72 -14.79
CA GLN A 213 26.65 -10.35 -16.12
C GLN A 213 27.35 -9.43 -17.13
N GLU A 214 27.84 -10.01 -18.23
CA GLU A 214 28.61 -9.29 -19.28
C GLU A 214 27.77 -8.25 -20.06
N TYR A 215 26.44 -8.32 -19.96
CA TYR A 215 25.52 -7.45 -20.70
C TYR A 215 24.83 -6.45 -19.78
N PRO A 216 24.61 -5.21 -20.25
CA PRO A 216 23.95 -4.19 -19.45
C PRO A 216 22.45 -4.44 -19.30
N ASP A 217 21.95 -4.10 -18.13
CA ASP A 217 20.57 -4.18 -17.70
C ASP A 217 19.87 -2.82 -17.85
N ARG A 218 18.56 -2.86 -18.12
CA ARG A 218 17.68 -1.69 -18.04
C ARG A 218 16.77 -1.77 -16.83
N ILE A 219 17.08 -0.97 -15.82
CA ILE A 219 16.27 -0.82 -14.62
C ILE A 219 15.19 0.24 -14.84
N SER A 220 13.92 -0.07 -14.58
CA SER A 220 12.88 0.95 -14.56
C SER A 220 13.16 1.97 -13.46
N VAL A 221 13.20 3.25 -13.82
CA VAL A 221 13.22 4.36 -12.86
C VAL A 221 11.79 4.62 -12.37
N GLY A 222 11.66 4.90 -11.07
CA GLY A 222 10.39 5.20 -10.41
C GLY A 222 10.07 6.67 -10.39
#